data_AF-A0A1Q9XK97-F1
#
_entry.id   AF-A0A1Q9XK97-F1
#
_cell.length_a   1.000
_cell.length_b   1.000
_cell.length_c   1.000
_cell.angle_alpha   90.00
_cell.angle_beta   90.00
_cell.angle_gamma   90.00
#
_symmetry.space_group_name_H-M   'P 1'
#
loop_
_entity.id
_entity.type
_entity.pdbx_description
1 polymer ?
#
loop_
_entity_poly.entity_id
_entity_poly.type
_entity_poly.pdbx_seq_one_letter_code
_entity_poly.pdbx_strand_id
1 'polypeptide(L)'
;MNEVIEALLVAWGNEVISPALDVSIRSPLGTMGEEGGRSVGGSRCLSSVECEVVVSRASAAVGRGIALLAKNEVDGGLGSKGRSLQFLALVRYTSRPKLAVAAQCHTLGISVRTYRTRVGELHQELAKVLPGVAAERDVAERGTDAAAAARSRARAVRLAGKDEAKRLELLKATGRANRDAYRVGVKVGGL
;
A
#
# COMPACT_ATOMS: atom_id res chain seq x y z
N MET A 1 16.40 18.84 4.73
CA MET A 1 15.11 18.15 4.98
C MET A 1 15.07 16.96 4.04
N ASN A 2 14.67 15.77 4.48
CA ASN A 2 14.71 14.58 3.63
C ASN A 2 13.36 14.43 2.90
N GLU A 3 13.34 14.73 1.61
CA GLU A 3 12.12 14.77 0.80
C GLU A 3 11.43 13.41 0.68
N VAL A 4 12.21 12.32 0.62
CA VAL A 4 11.69 10.95 0.55
C VAL A 4 10.94 10.61 1.85
N ILE A 5 11.54 10.92 2.99
CA ILE A 5 10.91 10.67 4.30
C ILE A 5 9.67 11.56 4.51
N GLU A 6 9.71 12.82 4.06
CA GLU A 6 8.53 13.70 4.09
C GLU A 6 7.38 13.11 3.26
N ALA A 7 7.65 12.64 2.04
CA ALA A 7 6.63 12.02 1.18
C ALA A 7 6.02 10.78 1.82
N LEU A 8 6.86 9.93 2.44
CA LEU A 8 6.41 8.74 3.15
C LEU A 8 5.54 9.08 4.37
N LEU A 9 5.90 10.10 5.15
CA LEU A 9 5.12 10.57 6.30
C LEU A 9 3.79 11.20 5.89
N VAL A 10 3.77 11.95 4.79
CA VAL A 10 2.52 12.51 4.23
C VAL A 10 1.60 11.39 3.75
N ALA A 11 2.13 10.39 3.03
CA ALA A 11 1.34 9.24 2.58
C ALA A 11 0.79 8.44 3.77
N TRP A 12 1.64 8.15 4.77
CA TRP A 12 1.24 7.50 6.01
C TRP A 12 0.13 8.27 6.72
N GLY A 13 0.30 9.59 6.92
CA GLY A 13 -0.71 10.39 7.60
C GLY A 13 -2.05 10.44 6.87
N ASN A 14 -2.02 10.49 5.54
CA ASN A 14 -3.24 10.40 4.73
C ASN A 14 -3.96 9.06 4.89
N GLU A 15 -3.23 7.94 4.91
CA GLU A 15 -3.82 6.62 5.12
C GLU A 15 -4.35 6.43 6.54
N VAL A 16 -3.69 7.02 7.56
CA VAL A 16 -4.19 6.99 8.94
C VAL A 16 -5.52 7.75 9.05
N ILE A 17 -5.64 8.91 8.41
CA ILE A 17 -6.86 9.72 8.48
C ILE A 17 -7.97 9.16 7.58
N SER A 18 -7.61 8.57 6.45
CA SER A 18 -8.53 8.11 5.41
C SER A 18 -8.15 6.69 4.98
N PRO A 19 -8.38 5.69 5.84
CA PRO A 19 -8.05 4.32 5.54
C PRO A 19 -8.82 3.83 4.31
N ALA A 20 -8.15 3.15 3.39
CA ALA A 20 -8.83 2.39 2.36
C ALA A 20 -9.46 1.15 3.00
N LEU A 21 -10.74 0.93 2.74
CA LEU A 21 -11.46 -0.25 3.22
C LEU A 21 -11.47 -1.29 2.09
N ASP A 22 -10.92 -2.47 2.33
CA ASP A 22 -11.23 -3.66 1.53
C ASP A 22 -12.51 -4.27 2.06
N VAL A 23 -13.49 -4.42 1.18
CA VAL A 23 -14.85 -4.80 1.51
C VAL A 23 -15.06 -6.17 0.88
N SER A 24 -14.91 -7.23 1.68
CA SER A 24 -15.13 -8.60 1.21
C SER A 24 -16.63 -8.89 1.12
N ILE A 25 -17.27 -8.46 0.03
CA ILE A 25 -18.66 -8.83 -0.24
C ILE A 25 -18.67 -10.30 -0.66
N ARG A 26 -18.97 -11.21 0.27
CA ARG A 26 -19.35 -12.59 -0.08
C ARG A 26 -20.49 -12.52 -1.10
N SER A 27 -20.30 -13.13 -2.25
CA SER A 27 -21.36 -13.22 -3.27
C SER A 27 -22.63 -13.81 -2.63
N PRO A 28 -23.81 -13.20 -2.82
CA PRO A 28 -25.07 -13.74 -2.32
C PRO A 28 -25.47 -15.06 -3.02
N LEU A 29 -24.77 -15.42 -4.11
CA LEU A 29 -24.91 -16.70 -4.81
C LEU A 29 -23.88 -17.70 -4.29
N GLY A 30 -23.94 -18.03 -3.00
CA GLY A 30 -23.05 -18.98 -2.36
C GLY A 30 -22.82 -20.24 -3.19
N THR A 31 -21.58 -20.75 -3.16
CA THR A 31 -21.16 -22.01 -3.78
C THR A 31 -22.17 -23.11 -3.48
N MET A 32 -22.94 -23.52 -4.50
CA MET A 32 -23.74 -24.74 -4.48
C MET A 32 -22.78 -25.93 -4.40
N GLY A 33 -22.47 -26.38 -3.20
CA GLY A 33 -21.62 -27.55 -3.01
C GLY A 33 -20.94 -27.53 -1.66
N GLU A 34 -21.71 -27.82 -0.61
CA GLU A 34 -21.41 -28.79 0.45
C GLU A 34 -22.16 -28.41 1.74
N GLU A 35 -23.20 -29.22 2.00
CA GLU A 35 -23.57 -29.77 3.30
C GLU A 35 -23.87 -28.84 4.50
N GLY A 36 -25.12 -28.94 4.98
CA GLY A 36 -25.42 -28.80 6.42
C GLY A 36 -26.08 -27.50 6.83
N GLY A 37 -27.41 -27.53 6.96
CA GLY A 37 -28.22 -26.38 7.34
C GLY A 37 -27.93 -25.79 8.72
N ARG A 38 -28.11 -24.46 8.81
CA ARG A 38 -28.61 -23.77 10.00
C ARG A 38 -29.14 -22.40 9.59
N SER A 39 -30.47 -22.33 9.47
CA SER A 39 -31.24 -21.10 9.38
C SER A 39 -31.03 -20.27 10.66
N VAL A 40 -30.39 -19.11 10.53
CA VAL A 40 -30.40 -18.07 11.56
C VAL A 40 -31.20 -16.89 11.04
N GLY A 41 -32.18 -16.49 11.85
CA GLY A 41 -33.20 -15.50 11.57
C GLY A 41 -32.66 -14.10 11.27
N GLY A 42 -33.58 -13.29 10.72
CA GLY A 42 -33.29 -12.03 10.05
C GLY A 42 -32.54 -11.00 10.89
N SER A 43 -31.65 -10.28 10.21
CA SER A 43 -31.20 -8.95 10.61
C SER A 43 -31.69 -7.96 9.56
N ARG A 44 -32.52 -7.00 9.98
CA ARG A 44 -32.95 -5.87 9.14
C ARG A 44 -31.74 -4.97 8.91
N CYS A 45 -31.24 -4.98 7.68
CA CYS A 45 -30.30 -4.04 7.07
C CYS A 45 -29.19 -3.49 7.98
N LEU A 46 -27.97 -4.00 7.82
CA LEU A 46 -26.72 -3.25 7.56
C LEU A 46 -25.63 -4.31 7.44
N SER A 47 -25.01 -4.37 6.27
CA SER A 47 -24.16 -5.48 5.84
C SER A 47 -23.05 -5.79 6.85
N SER A 48 -23.01 -7.02 7.38
CA SER A 48 -21.86 -7.58 8.08
C SER A 48 -20.76 -7.91 7.06
N VAL A 49 -20.30 -6.92 6.31
CA VAL A 49 -19.11 -7.07 5.49
C VAL A 49 -17.92 -6.88 6.42
N GLU A 50 -17.06 -7.89 6.48
CA GLU A 50 -15.75 -7.77 7.09
C GLU A 50 -14.96 -6.77 6.24
N CYS A 51 -14.84 -5.55 6.77
CA CYS A 51 -14.06 -4.47 6.18
C CYS A 51 -12.65 -4.52 6.78
N GLU A 52 -11.66 -4.91 5.98
CA GLU A 52 -10.26 -4.84 6.40
C GLU A 52 -9.66 -3.50 5.96
N VAL A 53 -8.93 -2.84 6.87
CA VAL A 53 -8.21 -1.61 6.50
C VAL A 53 -6.96 -1.97 5.71
N VAL A 54 -6.93 -1.59 4.44
CA VAL A 54 -5.74 -1.75 3.59
C VAL A 54 -4.78 -0.60 3.88
N VAL A 55 -3.78 -0.90 4.70
CA VAL A 55 -2.62 -0.01 4.89
C VAL A 55 -1.56 -0.39 3.87
N SER A 56 -1.04 0.60 3.13
CA SER A 56 0.05 0.34 2.20
C SER A 56 1.29 -0.17 2.94
N ARG A 57 2.12 -0.97 2.25
CA ARG A 57 3.36 -1.52 2.83
C ARG A 57 4.26 -0.43 3.40
N ALA A 58 4.38 0.68 2.66
CA ALA A 58 5.18 1.83 3.05
C ALA A 58 4.62 2.52 4.29
N SER A 59 3.30 2.75 4.34
CA SER A 59 2.62 3.33 5.50
C SER A 59 2.73 2.46 6.75
N ALA A 60 2.57 1.14 6.61
CA ALA A 60 2.76 0.21 7.71
C ALA A 60 4.19 0.22 8.26
N ALA A 61 5.19 0.31 7.36
CA ALA A 61 6.59 0.43 7.75
C ALA A 61 6.88 1.76 8.48
N VAL A 62 6.30 2.87 8.03
CA VAL A 62 6.38 4.17 8.70
C VAL A 62 5.75 4.12 10.08
N GLY A 63 4.53 3.60 10.21
CA GLY A 63 3.85 3.44 11.50
C GLY A 63 4.67 2.60 12.49
N ARG A 64 5.23 1.47 12.03
CA ARG A 64 6.10 0.62 12.85
C ARG A 64 7.41 1.32 13.21
N GLY A 65 8.03 2.05 12.28
CA GLY A 65 9.23 2.85 12.53
C GLY A 65 9.00 3.92 13.61
N ILE A 66 7.90 4.68 13.52
CA ILE A 66 7.51 5.66 14.54
C ILE A 66 7.30 4.99 15.90
N ALA A 67 6.63 3.84 15.94
CA ALA A 67 6.42 3.11 17.18
C ALA A 67 7.72 2.58 17.81
N LEU A 68 8.68 2.13 16.98
CA LEU A 68 10.00 1.71 17.45
C LEU A 68 10.79 2.86 18.05
N LEU A 69 10.78 4.03 17.41
CA LEU A 69 11.43 5.21 17.96
C LEU A 69 10.88 5.56 19.35
N ALA A 70 9.58 5.41 19.57
CA ALA A 70 8.91 5.72 20.83
C ALA A 70 9.16 4.70 21.97
N LYS A 71 9.76 3.54 21.68
CA LYS A 71 10.13 2.57 22.72
C LYS A 71 11.20 3.14 23.66
N ASN A 72 11.37 2.48 24.80
CA ASN A 72 12.42 2.84 25.75
C ASN A 72 13.82 2.61 25.15
N GLU A 73 14.82 3.29 25.69
CA GLU A 73 16.21 3.15 25.24
C GLU A 73 16.74 1.73 25.39
N VAL A 74 16.31 1.03 26.46
CA VAL A 74 16.63 -0.38 26.73
C VAL A 74 16.13 -1.31 25.60
N ASP A 75 15.04 -0.93 24.93
CA ASP A 75 14.44 -1.67 23.82
C ASP A 75 14.95 -1.21 22.44
N GLY A 76 16.02 -0.40 22.41
CA GLY A 76 16.60 0.18 21.19
C GLY A 76 15.83 1.39 20.64
N GLY A 77 14.91 1.97 21.42
CA GLY A 77 14.19 3.20 21.07
C GLY A 77 14.91 4.47 21.55
N LEU A 78 14.26 5.62 21.42
CA LEU A 78 14.75 6.93 21.87
C LEU A 78 14.07 7.43 23.14
N GLY A 79 13.30 6.58 23.83
CA GLY A 79 12.63 6.90 25.08
C GLY A 79 11.72 8.13 24.99
N SER A 80 11.94 9.10 25.88
CA SER A 80 11.14 10.33 25.94
C SER A 80 11.27 11.19 24.68
N LYS A 81 12.47 11.23 24.07
CA LYS A 81 12.70 11.90 22.79
C LYS A 81 11.89 11.23 21.68
N GLY A 82 11.92 9.91 21.62
CA GLY A 82 11.15 9.10 20.68
C GLY A 82 9.65 9.37 20.75
N ARG A 83 9.09 9.36 21.96
CA ARG A 83 7.67 9.70 22.21
C ARG A 83 7.33 11.12 21.77
N SER A 84 8.24 12.08 21.99
CA SER A 84 8.05 13.46 21.51
C SER A 84 8.05 13.56 19.99
N LEU A 85 8.89 12.78 19.30
CA LEU A 85 8.94 12.71 17.84
C LEU A 85 7.70 12.01 17.27
N GLN A 86 7.21 10.96 17.93
CA GLN A 86 5.95 10.31 17.58
C GLN A 86 4.77 11.29 17.71
N PHE A 87 4.70 12.03 18.82
CA PHE A 87 3.64 13.02 19.01
C PHE A 87 3.69 14.14 17.96
N LEU A 88 4.89 14.62 17.61
CA LEU A 88 5.10 15.54 16.49
C LEU A 88 4.57 14.97 15.17
N ALA A 89 4.86 13.70 14.86
CA ALA A 89 4.42 13.06 13.62
C ALA A 89 2.88 12.98 13.54
N LEU A 90 2.22 12.60 14.65
CA LEU A 90 0.77 12.58 14.75
C LEU A 90 0.18 13.97 14.50
N VAL A 91 0.62 14.99 15.24
CA VAL A 91 0.08 16.36 15.10
C VAL A 91 0.29 16.90 13.68
N ARG A 92 1.45 16.69 13.07
CA ARG A 92 1.78 17.26 11.75
C ARG A 92 1.10 16.54 10.60
N TYR A 93 1.11 15.21 10.59
CA TYR A 93 0.70 14.43 9.41
C TYR A 93 -0.71 13.85 9.51
N THR A 94 -1.28 13.73 10.71
CA THR A 94 -2.61 13.09 10.90
C THR A 94 -3.72 14.06 11.33
N SER A 95 -3.50 15.38 11.28
CA SER A 95 -4.52 16.37 11.61
C SER A 95 -5.41 16.73 10.41
N ARG A 96 -6.74 16.71 10.59
CA ARG A 96 -7.72 17.30 9.65
C ARG A 96 -8.67 18.27 10.36
N PRO A 97 -8.84 19.51 9.87
CA PRO A 97 -8.12 20.13 8.75
C PRO A 97 -6.62 20.29 9.02
N LYS A 98 -5.81 20.50 7.97
CA LYS A 98 -4.37 20.74 8.13
C LYS A 98 -4.15 21.98 9.00
N LEU A 99 -3.48 21.79 10.14
CA LEU A 99 -3.20 22.87 11.08
C LEU A 99 -2.08 23.77 10.56
N ALA A 100 -2.20 25.08 10.78
CA ALA A 100 -1.08 26.01 10.57
C ALA A 100 0.07 25.68 11.53
N VAL A 101 1.32 25.98 11.13
CA VAL A 101 2.52 25.68 11.95
C VAL A 101 2.44 26.28 13.35
N ALA A 102 1.87 27.48 13.50
CA ALA A 102 1.68 28.11 14.80
C ALA A 102 0.74 27.29 15.72
N ALA A 103 -0.38 26.79 15.17
CA ALA A 103 -1.30 25.93 15.91
C ALA A 103 -0.64 24.58 16.29
N GLN A 104 0.14 23.99 15.38
CA GLN A 104 0.91 22.77 15.68
C GLN A 104 1.92 23.01 16.80
N CYS A 105 2.66 24.12 16.76
CA CYS A 105 3.62 24.51 17.80
C CYS A 105 2.94 24.69 19.15
N HIS A 106 1.74 25.29 19.16
CA HIS A 106 0.92 25.44 20.36
C HIS A 106 0.48 24.07 20.93
N THR A 107 -0.05 23.17 20.09
CA THR A 107 -0.42 21.80 20.49
C THR A 107 0.75 21.01 21.06
N LEU A 108 1.95 21.21 20.49
CA LEU A 108 3.17 20.53 20.92
C LEU A 108 3.86 21.22 22.11
N GLY A 109 3.42 22.41 22.51
CA GLY A 109 4.04 23.20 23.58
C GLY A 109 5.49 23.62 23.27
N ILE A 110 5.83 23.90 22.00
CA ILE A 110 7.21 24.22 21.58
C ILE A 110 7.31 25.47 20.72
N SER A 111 8.50 26.06 20.68
CA SER A 111 8.81 27.16 19.76
C SER A 111 8.88 26.71 18.30
N VAL A 112 8.70 27.65 17.36
CA VAL A 112 8.87 27.38 15.91
C VAL A 112 10.28 26.90 15.57
N ARG A 113 11.31 27.41 16.26
CA ARG A 113 12.70 26.96 16.08
C ARG A 113 12.84 25.49 16.48
N THR A 114 12.36 25.14 17.67
CA THR A 114 12.37 23.77 18.18
C THR A 114 11.57 22.83 17.27
N TYR A 115 10.42 23.29 16.77
CA TYR A 115 9.61 22.53 15.82
C TYR A 115 10.41 22.18 14.56
N ARG A 116 11.07 23.15 13.92
CA ARG A 116 11.89 22.91 12.71
C ARG A 116 13.01 21.92 12.98
N THR A 117 13.70 22.06 14.12
CA THR A 117 14.74 21.11 14.53
C THR A 117 14.18 19.71 14.71
N ARG A 118 13.08 19.55 15.46
CA ARG A 118 12.47 18.24 15.73
C ARG A 118 11.94 17.56 14.46
N VAL A 119 11.46 18.32 13.49
CA VAL A 119 11.09 17.75 12.18
C VAL A 119 12.32 17.19 11.45
N GLY A 120 13.44 17.93 11.49
CA GLY A 120 14.71 17.44 10.95
C GLY A 120 15.19 16.17 11.67
N GLU A 121 15.10 16.13 13.00
CA GLU A 121 15.44 14.94 13.80
C GLU A 121 14.53 13.76 13.48
N LEU A 122 13.21 13.97 13.38
CA LEU A 122 12.26 12.92 12.99
C LEU A 122 12.67 12.30 11.64
N HIS A 123 13.01 13.14 10.66
CA HIS A 123 13.45 12.67 9.35
C HIS A 123 14.74 11.84 9.42
N GLN A 124 15.71 12.30 10.20
CA GLN A 124 17.00 11.62 10.36
C GLN A 124 16.85 10.28 11.06
N GLU A 125 16.08 10.22 12.15
CA GLU A 125 15.91 8.99 12.92
C GLU A 125 15.06 7.96 12.16
N LEU A 126 14.02 8.39 11.44
CA LEU A 126 13.27 7.49 10.57
C LEU A 126 14.11 6.95 9.41
N ALA A 127 14.98 7.77 8.82
CA ALA A 127 15.86 7.30 7.75
C ALA A 127 16.80 6.17 8.21
N LYS A 128 17.18 6.13 9.49
CA LYS A 128 18.00 5.05 10.05
C LYS A 128 17.18 3.77 10.28
N VAL A 129 15.96 3.90 10.78
CA VAL A 129 15.14 2.75 11.22
C VAL A 129 14.39 2.08 10.07
N LEU A 130 13.89 2.85 9.10
CA LEU A 130 13.02 2.34 8.03
C LEU A 130 13.62 1.20 7.19
N PRO A 131 14.91 1.22 6.79
CA PRO A 131 15.48 0.11 6.04
C PRO A 131 15.42 -1.23 6.78
N GLY A 132 15.68 -1.23 8.09
CA GLY A 132 15.59 -2.42 8.94
C GLY A 132 14.16 -2.92 9.07
N VAL A 133 13.20 -2.02 9.30
CA VAL A 133 11.78 -2.35 9.39
C VAL A 133 11.24 -2.95 8.09
N ALA A 134 11.65 -2.40 6.95
CA ALA A 134 11.27 -2.93 5.64
C ALA A 134 11.86 -4.34 5.43
N ALA A 135 13.14 -4.54 5.76
CA ALA A 135 13.80 -5.83 5.63
C ALA A 135 13.18 -6.92 6.51
N GLU A 136 12.91 -6.63 7.79
CA GLU A 136 12.22 -7.57 8.70
C GLU A 136 10.85 -7.99 8.18
N ARG A 137 10.11 -7.02 7.63
CA ARG A 137 8.79 -7.29 7.05
C ARG A 137 8.90 -8.16 5.79
N ASP A 138 9.87 -7.89 4.92
CA ASP A 138 10.11 -8.72 3.73
C ASP A 138 10.51 -10.16 4.10
N VAL A 139 11.17 -10.36 5.24
CA VAL A 139 11.47 -11.68 5.81
C VAL A 139 10.22 -12.32 6.40
N ALA A 140 9.42 -11.59 7.17
CA ALA A 140 8.17 -12.09 7.73
C ALA A 140 7.18 -12.51 6.64
N GLU A 141 7.02 -11.69 5.58
CA GLU A 141 6.19 -12.05 4.43
C GLU A 141 6.74 -13.30 3.74
N ARG A 142 8.07 -13.40 3.53
CA ARG A 142 8.71 -14.57 2.92
C ARG A 142 8.37 -15.89 3.62
N GLY A 143 8.16 -15.86 4.94
CA GLY A 143 7.83 -17.03 5.74
C GLY A 143 6.36 -17.48 5.66
N THR A 144 5.49 -16.75 4.96
CA THR A 144 4.05 -17.08 4.89
C THR A 144 3.66 -17.79 3.59
N ASP A 145 2.81 -18.80 3.68
CA ASP A 145 2.21 -19.48 2.52
C ASP A 145 1.43 -18.51 1.61
N ALA A 146 0.85 -17.46 2.21
CA ALA A 146 0.20 -16.38 1.49
C ALA A 146 1.15 -15.61 0.56
N ALA A 147 2.41 -15.39 0.96
CA ALA A 147 3.40 -14.75 0.11
C ALA A 147 3.95 -15.67 -0.97
N ALA A 148 4.07 -16.98 -0.70
CA ALA A 148 4.37 -17.97 -1.72
C ALA A 148 3.26 -18.00 -2.79
N ALA A 149 1.99 -17.99 -2.37
CA ALA A 149 0.84 -17.92 -3.26
C ALA A 149 0.77 -16.60 -4.04
N ALA A 150 1.05 -15.45 -3.41
CA ALA A 150 1.09 -14.15 -4.10
C ALA A 150 2.19 -14.09 -5.17
N ARG A 151 3.37 -14.66 -4.89
CA ARG A 151 4.46 -14.77 -5.88
C ARG A 151 4.11 -15.69 -7.03
N SER A 152 3.45 -16.81 -6.74
CA SER A 152 2.95 -17.72 -7.77
C SER A 152 1.96 -17.00 -8.69
N ARG A 153 0.98 -16.27 -8.13
CA ARG A 153 0.04 -15.45 -8.89
C ARG A 153 0.73 -14.38 -9.74
N ALA A 154 1.67 -13.63 -9.18
CA ALA A 154 2.41 -12.59 -9.91
C ALA A 154 3.26 -13.17 -11.06
N ARG A 155 3.83 -14.37 -10.88
CA ARG A 155 4.55 -15.10 -11.94
C ARG A 155 3.58 -15.57 -13.03
N ALA A 156 2.44 -16.13 -12.67
CA ALA A 156 1.41 -16.58 -13.61
C ALA A 156 0.91 -15.42 -14.49
N VAL A 157 0.62 -14.26 -13.89
CA VAL A 157 0.21 -13.06 -14.63
C VAL A 157 1.30 -12.58 -15.60
N ARG A 158 2.57 -12.60 -15.17
CA ARG A 158 3.70 -12.25 -16.06
C ARG A 158 3.88 -13.22 -17.22
N LEU A 159 3.69 -14.52 -16.99
CA LEU A 159 3.73 -15.52 -18.07
C LEU A 159 2.56 -15.31 -19.03
N ALA A 160 1.34 -15.17 -18.52
CA ALA A 160 0.16 -14.89 -19.34
C ALA A 160 0.33 -13.63 -20.21
N GLY A 161 0.91 -12.56 -19.65
CA GLY A 161 1.22 -11.35 -20.40
C GLY A 161 2.26 -11.57 -21.52
N LYS A 162 3.26 -12.43 -21.31
CA LYS A 162 4.23 -12.80 -22.35
C LYS A 162 3.60 -13.64 -23.45
N ASP A 163 2.73 -14.57 -23.08
CA ASP A 163 2.03 -15.44 -24.03
C ASP A 163 1.05 -14.64 -24.88
N GLU A 164 0.33 -13.70 -24.28
CA GLU A 164 -0.56 -12.79 -25.00
C GLU A 164 0.21 -11.85 -25.93
N ALA A 165 1.37 -11.35 -25.51
CA ALA A 165 2.24 -10.55 -26.37
C ALA A 165 2.71 -11.34 -27.60
N LYS A 166 3.12 -12.60 -27.43
CA LYS A 166 3.49 -13.50 -28.54
C LYS A 166 2.30 -13.76 -29.47
N ARG A 167 1.12 -14.01 -28.91
CA ARG A 167 -0.11 -14.21 -29.69
C ARG A 167 -0.44 -12.99 -30.55
N LEU A 168 -0.33 -11.80 -29.97
CA LEU A 168 -0.55 -10.54 -30.69
C LEU A 168 0.48 -10.32 -31.81
N GLU A 169 1.74 -10.71 -31.61
CA GLU A 169 2.75 -10.66 -32.70
C GLU A 169 2.41 -11.61 -33.85
N LEU A 170 2.01 -12.85 -33.56
CA LEU A 170 1.61 -13.83 -34.57
C LEU A 170 0.38 -13.35 -35.37
N LEU A 171 -0.61 -12.76 -34.69
CA LEU A 171 -1.79 -12.18 -35.34
C LEU A 171 -1.43 -10.98 -36.24
N LYS A 172 -0.48 -10.14 -35.80
CA LYS A 172 0.03 -9.04 -36.63
C LYS A 172 0.80 -9.54 -37.84
N ALA A 173 1.57 -10.63 -37.72
CA ALA A 173 2.32 -11.23 -38.82
C ALA A 173 1.38 -11.85 -39.87
N THR A 174 0.40 -12.64 -39.42
CA THR A 174 -0.63 -13.22 -40.29
C THR A 174 -1.52 -12.17 -40.94
N GLY A 175 -1.90 -11.11 -40.22
CA GLY A 175 -2.62 -9.97 -40.79
C GLY A 175 -1.84 -9.22 -41.87
N ARG A 176 -0.51 -9.10 -41.73
CA ARG A 176 0.36 -8.54 -42.78
C ARG A 176 0.41 -9.45 -44.00
N ALA A 177 0.64 -10.74 -43.79
CA ALA A 177 0.67 -11.73 -44.86
C ALA A 177 -0.64 -11.77 -45.67
N ASN A 178 -1.80 -11.73 -45.00
CA ASN A 178 -3.10 -11.68 -45.66
C ASN A 178 -3.30 -10.38 -46.45
N ARG A 179 -2.84 -9.24 -45.93
CA ARG A 179 -2.91 -7.95 -46.63
C ARG A 179 -2.03 -7.93 -47.87
N ASP A 180 -0.83 -8.49 -47.78
CA ASP A 180 0.10 -8.57 -48.91
C ASP A 180 -0.44 -9.54 -49.98
N ALA A 181 -1.00 -10.68 -49.58
CA ALA A 181 -1.69 -11.60 -50.49
C ALA A 181 -2.88 -10.94 -51.19
N TYR A 182 -3.69 -10.16 -50.47
CA TYR A 182 -4.81 -9.42 -51.05
C TYR A 182 -4.33 -8.33 -52.03
N ARG A 183 -3.26 -7.60 -51.68
CA ARG A 183 -2.66 -6.57 -52.56
C ARG A 183 -2.10 -7.19 -53.85
N VAL A 184 -1.48 -8.36 -53.77
CA VAL A 184 -1.01 -9.10 -54.95
C VAL A 184 -2.19 -9.62 -55.77
N GLY A 185 -3.21 -10.18 -55.14
CA GLY A 185 -4.43 -10.64 -55.82
C GLY A 185 -5.19 -9.53 -56.55
N VAL A 186 -5.29 -8.34 -55.96
CA VAL A 186 -5.88 -7.15 -56.60
C VAL A 186 -5.02 -6.66 -57.78
N LYS A 187 -3.69 -6.75 -57.70
CA LYS A 187 -2.79 -6.43 -58.82
C LYS A 187 -2.90 -7.42 -59.99
N VAL A 188 -3.26 -8.67 -59.73
CA VAL A 188 -3.40 -9.73 -60.73
C VAL A 188 -4.82 -9.79 -61.32
N GLY A 189 -5.84 -9.33 -60.57
CA GLY A 189 -7.24 -9.30 -61.00
C GLY A 189 -7.78 -7.95 -61.49
N GLY A 190 -6.95 -6.90 -61.54
CA GLY A 190 -7.34 -5.58 -62.03
C GLY A 190 -7.26 -5.49 -63.56
N LEU A 191 -8.42 -5.65 -64.20
CA LEU A 191 -8.77 -4.99 -65.47
C LEU A 191 -8.97 -3.49 -65.26
#